data_AF-A0AAV9W687-F1
#
_entry.id   AF-A0AAV9W687-F1
#
_cell.length_a   1.000
_cell.length_b   1.000
_cell.length_c   1.000
_cell.angle_alpha   90.00
_cell.angle_beta   90.00
_cell.angle_gamma   90.00
#
_symmetry.space_group_name_H-M   'P 1'
#
loop_
_entity.id
_entity.type
_entity.pdbx_description
1 polymer ?
#
loop_
_entity_poly.entity_id
_entity_poly.type
_entity_poly.pdbx_seq_one_letter_code
_entity_poly.pdbx_strand_id
1 'polypeptide(L)'
;MATIFSLPIELLLAVSTDLTPASIISLRMTCRSLRDRLEPLIPNGYRVTMNDLLEIETWPEYHPALMRPLAAQYPDSNDYFACSNCLTLKSADAFADNMMKGRRGKFANESTTNKSSRLCITCGIERGVYAPGTKLYHGGAKRIYGFVCETCSGFEEFQNGGSEGTICSGCS
;
A
#
# COMPACT_ATOMS: atom_id res chain seq x y z
N MET A 1 29.68 1.29 19.51
CA MET A 1 29.03 0.89 18.24
C MET A 1 28.69 2.16 17.48
N ALA A 2 29.19 2.34 16.26
CA ALA A 2 28.77 3.43 15.41
C ALA A 2 27.36 3.14 14.86
N THR A 3 26.46 4.11 14.97
CA THR A 3 25.12 4.02 14.36
C THR A 3 25.04 5.02 13.21
N ILE A 4 24.08 4.84 12.30
CA ILE A 4 23.84 5.78 11.20
C ILE A 4 23.59 7.22 11.72
N PHE A 5 23.04 7.36 12.93
CA PHE A 5 22.80 8.65 13.58
C PHE A 5 24.07 9.36 14.05
N SER A 6 25.14 8.60 14.30
CA SER A 6 26.46 9.12 14.70
C SER A 6 27.34 9.52 13.52
N LEU A 7 26.91 9.27 12.28
CA LEU A 7 27.64 9.69 11.09
C LEU A 7 27.54 11.22 10.90
N PRO A 8 28.64 11.89 10.54
CA PRO A 8 28.61 13.24 10.00
C PRO A 8 27.65 13.35 8.80
N ILE A 9 27.05 14.53 8.62
CA ILE A 9 26.06 14.74 7.55
C ILE A 9 26.68 14.47 6.18
N GLU A 10 27.96 14.79 5.98
CA GLU A 10 28.71 14.57 4.74
C GLU A 10 28.77 13.09 4.36
N LEU A 11 28.92 12.19 5.34
CA LEU A 11 28.89 10.74 5.10
C LEU A 11 27.47 10.25 4.82
N LEU A 12 26.45 10.85 5.44
CA LEU A 12 25.05 10.55 5.09
C LEU A 12 24.72 11.02 3.67
N LEU A 13 25.21 12.19 3.25
CA LEU A 13 25.08 12.68 1.87
C LEU A 13 25.76 11.73 0.89
N ALA A 14 27.00 11.30 1.18
CA ALA A 14 27.75 10.37 0.33
C ALA A 14 27.08 9.00 0.23
N VAL A 15 26.49 8.49 1.31
CA VAL A 15 25.69 7.24 1.23
C VAL A 15 24.45 7.47 0.38
N SER A 16 23.79 8.62 0.51
CA SER A 16 22.56 8.90 -0.23
C SER A 16 22.73 9.05 -1.74
N THR A 17 23.93 9.44 -2.22
CA THR A 17 24.20 9.51 -3.66
C THR A 17 24.18 8.14 -4.33
N ASP A 18 24.41 7.07 -3.57
CA ASP A 18 24.40 5.70 -4.05
C ASP A 18 23.02 5.02 -3.87
N LEU A 19 22.05 5.70 -3.24
CA LEU A 19 20.72 5.15 -2.99
C LEU A 19 19.72 5.50 -4.09
N THR A 20 18.83 4.55 -4.39
CA THR A 20 17.66 4.83 -5.24
C THR A 20 16.74 5.83 -4.54
N PRO A 21 15.98 6.65 -5.29
CA PRO A 21 14.98 7.54 -4.69
C PRO A 21 13.99 6.81 -3.78
N ALA A 22 13.58 5.59 -4.15
CA ALA A 22 12.75 4.70 -3.33
C ALA A 22 13.41 4.38 -1.96
N SER A 23 14.71 4.09 -1.95
CA SER A 23 15.48 3.83 -0.73
C SER A 23 15.61 5.08 0.15
N ILE A 24 15.76 6.26 -0.45
CA ILE A 24 15.78 7.53 0.30
C ILE A 24 14.41 7.79 0.96
N ILE A 25 13.32 7.55 0.21
CA ILE A 25 11.95 7.69 0.73
C ILE A 25 11.72 6.73 1.90
N SER A 26 12.09 5.46 1.78
CA SER A 26 11.88 4.48 2.85
C SER A 26 12.69 4.83 4.09
N LEU A 27 13.95 5.27 3.96
CA LEU A 27 14.76 5.74 5.08
C LEU A 27 14.09 6.91 5.83
N ARG A 28 13.46 7.85 5.12
CA ARG A 28 12.68 8.95 5.74
C ARG A 28 11.43 8.46 6.48
N MET A 29 10.89 7.31 6.09
CA MET A 29 9.74 6.69 6.76
C MET A 29 10.14 5.97 8.06
N THR A 30 11.40 5.56 8.22
CA THR A 30 11.85 4.80 9.41
C THR A 30 11.83 5.62 10.71
N CYS A 31 12.30 6.87 10.70
CA CYS A 31 12.33 7.70 11.90
C CYS A 31 12.38 9.21 11.59
N ARG A 32 11.95 10.01 12.57
CA ARG A 32 11.94 11.48 12.46
C ARG A 32 13.33 12.07 12.22
N SER A 33 14.36 11.58 12.91
CA SER A 33 15.71 12.12 12.76
C SER A 33 16.30 11.90 11.37
N LEU A 34 16.04 10.76 10.73
CA LEU A 34 16.46 10.52 9.34
C LEU A 34 15.61 11.33 8.38
N ARG A 35 14.31 11.48 8.64
CA ARG A 35 13.45 12.37 7.84
C ARG A 35 14.01 13.78 7.75
N ASP A 36 14.32 14.39 8.88
CA ASP A 36 14.79 15.78 8.94
C ASP A 36 16.19 15.93 8.30
N ARG A 37 17.06 14.94 8.47
CA ARG A 37 18.43 14.96 7.90
C ARG A 37 18.48 14.66 6.39
N LEU A 38 17.54 13.86 5.89
CA LEU A 38 17.48 13.47 4.48
C LEU A 38 16.53 14.36 3.67
N GLU A 39 15.78 15.28 4.30
CA GLU A 39 14.96 16.27 3.58
C GLU A 39 15.75 17.07 2.54
N PRO A 40 16.96 17.58 2.83
CA PRO A 40 17.74 18.37 1.87
C PRO A 40 18.30 17.56 0.69
N LEU A 41 18.27 16.23 0.81
CA LEU A 41 18.85 15.31 -0.17
C LEU A 41 17.91 14.94 -1.30
N ILE A 42 16.62 15.22 -1.13
CA ILE A 42 15.64 15.02 -2.18
C ILE A 42 15.82 16.17 -3.18
N PRO A 43 16.04 15.88 -4.48
CA PRO A 43 16.07 16.93 -5.49
C PRO A 43 14.83 17.81 -5.35
N ASN A 44 15.01 19.13 -5.31
CA ASN A 44 13.90 20.06 -5.11
C ASN A 44 12.73 19.72 -6.04
N GLY A 45 11.56 19.45 -5.44
CA GLY A 45 10.34 19.12 -6.19
C GLY A 45 10.22 17.66 -6.65
N TYR A 46 11.12 16.76 -6.25
CA TYR A 46 10.95 15.33 -6.51
C TYR A 46 9.69 14.81 -5.82
N ARG A 47 8.88 14.09 -6.59
CA ARG A 47 7.60 13.53 -6.17
C ARG A 47 7.72 12.01 -6.21
N VAL A 48 7.28 11.37 -5.12
CA VAL A 48 7.14 9.91 -5.05
C VAL A 48 6.30 9.44 -6.23
N THR A 49 6.84 8.50 -7.01
CA THR A 49 6.14 7.89 -8.13
C THR A 49 5.57 6.53 -7.73
N MET A 50 4.68 5.98 -8.57
CA MET A 50 4.17 4.63 -8.36
C MET A 50 5.29 3.58 -8.43
N ASN A 51 6.32 3.79 -9.25
CA ASN A 51 7.44 2.85 -9.36
C ASN A 51 8.26 2.80 -8.07
N ASP A 52 8.48 3.95 -7.42
CA ASP A 52 9.19 4.00 -6.14
C ASP A 52 8.43 3.21 -5.07
N LEU A 53 7.10 3.34 -5.03
CA LEU A 53 6.27 2.59 -4.08
C LEU A 53 6.26 1.09 -4.39
N LEU A 54 6.25 0.71 -5.66
CA LEU A 54 6.31 -0.70 -6.06
C LEU A 54 7.67 -1.33 -5.71
N GLU A 55 8.76 -0.59 -5.78
CA GLU A 55 10.07 -1.03 -5.29
C GLU A 55 10.02 -1.26 -3.78
N ILE A 56 9.57 -0.27 -2.99
CA ILE A 56 9.48 -0.37 -1.52
C ILE A 56 8.55 -1.53 -1.09
N GLU A 57 7.45 -1.74 -1.81
CA GLU A 57 6.47 -2.80 -1.52
C GLU A 57 7.07 -4.22 -1.54
N THR A 58 8.17 -4.43 -2.26
CA THR A 58 8.84 -5.75 -2.35
C THR A 58 9.72 -6.06 -1.14
N TRP A 59 9.97 -5.08 -0.27
CA TRP A 59 10.86 -5.27 0.88
C TRP A 59 10.22 -6.19 1.92
N PRO A 60 11.00 -7.01 2.65
CA PRO A 60 10.47 -8.01 3.58
C PRO A 60 9.52 -7.45 4.63
N GLU A 61 9.77 -6.23 5.11
CA GLU A 61 8.95 -5.53 6.11
C GLU A 61 7.54 -5.19 5.60
N TYR A 62 7.41 -4.99 4.28
CA TYR A 62 6.15 -4.65 3.61
C TYR A 62 5.54 -5.84 2.87
N HIS A 63 6.25 -6.97 2.82
CA HIS A 63 5.82 -8.20 2.19
C HIS A 63 6.12 -9.45 3.04
N PRO A 64 5.62 -9.52 4.28
CA PRO A 64 5.82 -10.69 5.13
C PRO A 64 5.29 -11.98 4.52
N ALA A 65 4.30 -11.92 3.61
CA ALA A 65 3.83 -13.11 2.88
C ALA A 65 4.93 -13.81 2.07
N LEU A 66 5.97 -13.10 1.63
CA LEU A 66 7.09 -13.70 0.89
C LEU A 66 7.83 -14.77 1.68
N MET A 67 7.93 -14.57 3.00
CA MET A 67 8.63 -15.48 3.91
C MET A 67 7.75 -16.64 4.40
N ARG A 68 6.46 -16.64 4.05
CA ARG A 68 5.52 -17.71 4.42
C ARG A 68 5.70 -18.92 3.48
N PRO A 69 5.39 -20.15 3.94
CA PRO A 69 5.34 -21.33 3.08
C PRO A 69 4.42 -21.09 1.87
N LEU A 70 4.73 -21.70 0.71
CA LEU A 70 4.02 -21.46 -0.56
C LEU A 70 2.48 -21.58 -0.43
N ALA A 71 1.99 -22.55 0.35
CA ALA A 71 0.56 -22.77 0.59
C ALA A 71 -0.13 -21.66 1.41
N ALA A 72 0.65 -20.76 2.03
CA ALA A 72 0.19 -19.68 2.91
C ALA A 72 0.66 -18.29 2.45
N GLN A 73 1.11 -18.14 1.20
CA GLN A 73 1.52 -16.86 0.62
C GLN A 73 0.33 -15.98 0.22
N TYR A 74 -0.70 -15.92 1.07
CA TYR A 74 -1.80 -14.99 0.95
C TYR A 74 -1.45 -13.71 1.71
N PRO A 75 -1.72 -12.52 1.13
CA PRO A 75 -1.56 -11.27 1.87
C PRO A 75 -2.46 -11.24 3.09
N ASP A 76 -1.95 -10.71 4.19
CA ASP A 76 -2.73 -10.36 5.38
C ASP A 76 -2.57 -8.87 5.69
N SER A 77 -3.09 -8.41 6.82
CA SER A 77 -3.07 -7.01 7.21
C SER A 77 -1.67 -6.44 7.46
N ASN A 78 -0.65 -7.29 7.55
CA ASN A 78 0.75 -6.88 7.66
C ASN A 78 1.43 -6.79 6.29
N ASP A 79 0.80 -7.26 5.22
CA ASP A 79 1.25 -7.02 3.85
C ASP A 79 0.76 -5.65 3.37
N TYR A 80 1.66 -4.87 2.77
CA TYR A 80 1.36 -3.53 2.25
C TYR A 80 1.33 -3.51 0.72
N PHE A 81 0.52 -2.64 0.14
CA PHE A 81 0.38 -2.48 -1.31
C PHE A 81 0.38 -0.99 -1.66
N ALA A 82 0.98 -0.65 -2.81
CA ALA A 82 0.98 0.70 -3.37
C ALA A 82 -0.35 1.02 -4.05
N CYS A 83 -0.86 2.23 -3.83
CA CYS A 83 -2.01 2.79 -4.54
C CYS A 83 -1.54 3.84 -5.54
N SER A 84 -1.94 3.74 -6.80
CA SER A 84 -1.50 4.64 -7.87
C SER A 84 -2.23 5.99 -7.92
N ASN A 85 -3.33 6.14 -7.18
CA ASN A 85 -4.03 7.42 -7.08
C ASN A 85 -3.49 8.30 -5.95
N CYS A 86 -3.47 7.77 -4.72
CA CYS A 86 -3.01 8.54 -3.57
C CYS A 86 -1.50 8.42 -3.31
N LEU A 87 -0.79 7.59 -4.08
CA LEU A 87 0.66 7.40 -4.00
C LEU A 87 1.14 7.11 -2.56
N THR A 88 0.44 6.18 -1.91
CA THR A 88 0.79 5.70 -0.56
C THR A 88 0.81 4.17 -0.51
N LEU A 89 1.67 3.63 0.37
CA LEU A 89 1.58 2.25 0.82
C LEU A 89 0.48 2.14 1.87
N LYS A 90 -0.41 1.16 1.70
CA LYS A 90 -1.46 0.84 2.69
C LYS A 90 -1.49 -0.67 2.92
N SER A 91 -1.98 -1.09 4.07
CA SER A 91 -2.18 -2.50 4.37
C SER A 91 -3.13 -3.17 3.36
N ALA A 92 -3.04 -4.49 3.24
CA ALA A 92 -3.92 -5.31 2.40
C ALA A 92 -5.41 -5.07 2.69
N ASP A 93 -5.76 -4.73 3.93
CA ASP A 93 -7.13 -4.40 4.35
C ASP A 93 -7.69 -3.19 3.57
N ALA A 94 -6.84 -2.29 3.09
CA ALA A 94 -7.26 -1.12 2.30
C ALA A 94 -7.48 -1.42 0.81
N PHE A 95 -7.29 -2.65 0.35
CA PHE A 95 -7.42 -3.03 -1.06
C PHE A 95 -8.43 -4.17 -1.23
N ALA A 96 -9.24 -4.09 -2.28
CA ALA A 96 -10.08 -5.20 -2.69
C ALA A 96 -9.21 -6.37 -3.19
N ASP A 97 -9.67 -7.61 -3.01
CA ASP A 97 -8.95 -8.83 -3.35
C ASP A 97 -8.54 -8.89 -4.84
N ASN A 98 -9.38 -8.35 -5.73
CA ASN A 98 -9.09 -8.26 -7.17
C ASN A 98 -7.95 -7.27 -7.50
N MET A 99 -7.61 -6.36 -6.57
CA MET A 99 -6.43 -5.50 -6.67
C MET A 99 -5.17 -6.18 -6.14
N MET A 100 -5.29 -7.25 -5.34
CA MET A 100 -4.14 -7.95 -4.74
C MET A 100 -3.81 -9.29 -5.40
N LYS A 101 -4.66 -9.78 -6.32
CA LYS A 101 -4.55 -11.08 -6.99
C LYS A 101 -4.31 -10.94 -8.50
N GLY A 102 -4.02 -12.07 -9.15
CA GLY A 102 -3.83 -12.14 -10.60
C GLY A 102 -2.71 -11.21 -11.08
N ARG A 103 -2.93 -10.53 -12.22
CA ARG A 103 -1.94 -9.61 -12.83
C ARG A 103 -1.55 -8.43 -11.94
N ARG A 104 -2.37 -8.08 -10.94
CA ARG A 104 -2.10 -6.96 -10.02
C ARG A 104 -1.39 -7.39 -8.75
N GLY A 105 -1.35 -8.70 -8.46
CA GLY A 105 -0.76 -9.24 -7.25
C GLY A 105 0.77 -9.14 -7.22
N LYS A 106 1.34 -9.28 -6.02
CA LYS A 106 2.79 -9.21 -5.80
C LYS A 106 3.55 -10.31 -6.53
N PHE A 107 3.00 -11.52 -6.52
CA PHE A 107 3.55 -12.71 -7.20
C PHE A 107 3.24 -12.78 -8.70
N ALA A 108 2.71 -11.72 -9.31
CA ALA A 108 2.49 -11.68 -10.75
C ALA A 108 3.82 -11.59 -11.50
N ASN A 109 3.97 -12.37 -12.57
CA ASN A 109 5.11 -12.31 -13.47
C ASN A 109 5.25 -10.90 -14.09
N GLU A 110 6.48 -10.38 -14.14
CA GLU A 110 6.80 -9.02 -14.59
C GLU A 110 6.26 -8.71 -15.99
N SER A 111 6.33 -9.67 -16.92
CA SER A 111 5.86 -9.51 -18.30
C SER A 111 4.34 -9.34 -18.46
N THR A 112 3.57 -9.60 -17.41
CA THR A 112 2.09 -9.54 -17.44
C THR A 112 1.50 -8.68 -16.32
N THR A 113 2.37 -7.99 -15.58
CA THR A 113 1.98 -7.32 -14.36
C THR A 113 1.27 -6.00 -14.64
N ASN A 114 0.21 -5.73 -13.89
CA ASN A 114 -0.52 -4.46 -13.92
C ASN A 114 -0.57 -3.84 -12.51
N LYS A 115 0.51 -4.02 -11.75
CA LYS A 115 0.65 -3.53 -10.37
C LYS A 115 0.42 -2.01 -10.25
N SER A 116 0.84 -1.24 -11.26
CA SER A 116 0.66 0.22 -11.32
C SER A 116 -0.80 0.66 -11.47
N SER A 117 -1.73 -0.24 -11.80
CA SER A 117 -3.18 0.08 -11.85
C SER A 117 -3.92 -0.12 -10.52
N ARG A 118 -3.21 -0.54 -9.45
CA ARG A 118 -3.83 -0.80 -8.14
C ARG A 118 -4.39 0.47 -7.51
N LEU A 119 -5.63 0.38 -7.04
CA LEU A 119 -6.30 1.43 -6.30
C LEU A 119 -6.76 0.87 -4.95
N CYS A 120 -6.50 1.61 -3.87
CA CYS A 120 -7.11 1.31 -2.58
C CYS A 120 -8.63 1.53 -2.68
N ILE A 121 -9.40 0.94 -1.76
CA ILE A 121 -10.86 0.97 -1.78
C ILE A 121 -11.40 2.40 -1.90
N THR A 122 -10.94 3.31 -1.03
CA THR A 122 -11.32 4.73 -1.05
C THR A 122 -11.09 5.38 -2.42
N CYS A 123 -9.87 5.27 -2.97
CA CYS A 123 -9.55 5.86 -4.27
C CYS A 123 -10.29 5.18 -5.44
N GLY A 124 -10.60 3.89 -5.33
CA GLY A 124 -11.39 3.19 -6.33
C GLY A 124 -12.84 3.66 -6.34
N ILE A 125 -13.41 3.99 -5.18
CA ILE A 125 -14.75 4.59 -5.09
C ILE A 125 -14.73 6.02 -5.66
N GLU A 126 -13.77 6.85 -5.25
CA GLU A 126 -13.62 8.22 -5.77
C GLU A 126 -13.49 8.27 -7.30
N ARG A 127 -12.82 7.26 -7.88
CA ARG A 127 -12.66 7.12 -9.34
C ARG A 127 -13.81 6.40 -10.04
N GLY A 128 -14.85 5.99 -9.32
CA GLY A 128 -15.99 5.25 -9.87
C GLY A 128 -15.65 3.84 -10.37
N VAL A 129 -14.52 3.28 -9.95
CA VAL A 129 -14.15 1.88 -10.25
C VAL A 129 -15.02 0.90 -9.47
N TYR A 130 -15.45 1.29 -8.27
CA TYR A 130 -16.41 0.55 -7.47
C TYR A 130 -17.72 1.34 -7.41
N ALA A 131 -18.76 0.81 -8.05
CA ALA A 131 -20.07 1.47 -8.07
C ALA A 131 -20.75 1.37 -6.69
N PRO A 132 -21.61 2.33 -6.33
CA PRO A 132 -22.48 2.19 -5.16
C PRO A 132 -23.29 0.88 -5.23
N GLY A 133 -23.51 0.25 -4.07
CA GLY A 133 -24.10 -1.08 -3.93
C GLY A 133 -23.13 -2.26 -4.16
N THR A 134 -21.88 -2.00 -4.59
CA THR A 134 -20.93 -3.08 -4.89
C THR A 134 -20.39 -3.73 -3.61
N LYS A 135 -20.51 -5.07 -3.53
CA LYS A 135 -19.83 -5.91 -2.53
C LYS A 135 -18.36 -6.11 -2.90
N LEU A 136 -17.45 -5.79 -1.98
CA LEU A 136 -16.01 -5.93 -2.16
C LEU A 136 -15.44 -6.88 -1.09
N TYR A 137 -14.80 -7.97 -1.54
CA TYR A 137 -13.94 -8.78 -0.67
C TYR A 137 -12.59 -8.09 -0.50
N HIS A 138 -12.06 -8.05 0.73
CA HIS A 138 -10.78 -7.42 1.04
C HIS A 138 -10.09 -8.11 2.24
N GLY A 139 -8.88 -7.66 2.57
CA GLY A 139 -8.11 -8.22 3.69
C GLY A 139 -7.47 -9.58 3.41
N GLY A 140 -7.48 -10.05 2.15
CA GLY A 140 -6.75 -11.23 1.69
C GLY A 140 -7.13 -12.49 2.46
N ALA A 141 -6.24 -12.96 3.33
CA ALA A 141 -6.44 -14.17 4.13
C ALA A 141 -7.62 -14.08 5.11
N LYS A 142 -8.04 -12.87 5.53
CA LYS A 142 -9.15 -12.66 6.47
C LYS A 142 -10.52 -13.05 5.91
N ARG A 143 -10.67 -13.09 4.57
CA ARG A 143 -11.94 -13.38 3.87
C ARG A 143 -13.11 -12.49 4.34
N ILE A 144 -12.83 -11.23 4.66
CA ILE A 144 -13.83 -10.24 5.04
C ILE A 144 -14.37 -9.53 3.79
N TYR A 145 -15.54 -8.90 3.94
CA TYR A 145 -16.13 -8.11 2.88
C TYR A 145 -16.75 -6.83 3.45
N GLY A 146 -16.92 -5.85 2.58
CA GLY A 146 -17.73 -4.66 2.82
C GLY A 146 -18.51 -4.30 1.58
N PHE A 147 -19.23 -3.17 1.63
CA PHE A 147 -19.92 -2.62 0.47
C PHE A 147 -19.68 -1.13 0.32
N VAL A 148 -19.90 -0.64 -0.90
CA VAL A 148 -19.98 0.78 -1.21
C VAL A 148 -21.41 1.25 -1.00
N CYS A 149 -21.65 2.19 -0.10
CA CYS A 149 -22.98 2.69 0.23
C CYS A 149 -23.66 3.35 -0.98
N GLU A 150 -24.92 2.99 -1.25
CA GLU A 150 -25.74 3.57 -2.32
C GLU A 150 -25.99 5.07 -2.18
N THR A 151 -26.07 5.58 -0.94
CA THR A 151 -26.44 6.97 -0.66
C THR A 151 -25.23 7.91 -0.66
N CYS A 152 -24.15 7.54 0.04
CA CYS A 152 -23.01 8.42 0.28
C CYS A 152 -21.73 7.99 -0.43
N SER A 153 -21.72 6.86 -1.13
CA SER A 153 -20.51 6.24 -1.69
C SER A 153 -19.41 5.99 -0.65
N GLY A 154 -19.77 5.87 0.63
CA GLY A 154 -18.83 5.46 1.68
C GLY A 154 -18.57 3.94 1.63
N PHE A 155 -17.41 3.49 2.11
CA PHE A 155 -17.15 2.07 2.30
C PHE A 155 -17.41 1.67 3.75
N GLU A 156 -18.17 0.61 3.97
CA GLU A 156 -18.38 0.03 5.29
C GLU A 156 -18.08 -1.48 5.27
N GLU A 157 -17.27 -1.92 6.23
CA GLU A 157 -16.89 -3.32 6.44
C GLU A 157 -17.96 -4.03 7.29
N PHE A 158 -18.31 -5.26 6.93
CA PHE A 158 -19.25 -6.08 7.70
C PHE A 158 -18.56 -7.36 8.18
N GLN A 159 -18.68 -7.62 9.48
CA GLN A 159 -18.31 -8.92 10.03
C GLN A 159 -19.37 -9.97 9.67
N ASN A 160 -18.93 -11.21 9.46
CA ASN A 160 -19.78 -12.33 9.05
C ASN A 160 -21.07 -12.41 9.89
N GLY A 161 -22.22 -12.35 9.22
CA GLY A 161 -23.55 -12.50 9.84
C GLY A 161 -24.41 -11.22 9.91
N GLY A 162 -23.90 -10.07 9.46
CA GLY A 162 -24.71 -8.85 9.30
C GLY A 162 -25.73 -8.98 8.17
N SER A 163 -26.90 -8.34 8.32
CA SER A 163 -27.92 -8.25 7.27
C SER A 163 -27.31 -7.61 6.01
N GLU A 164 -27.51 -8.24 4.85
CA GLU A 164 -27.12 -7.68 3.56
C GLU A 164 -27.89 -6.38 3.31
N GLY A 165 -27.24 -5.25 3.61
CA GLY A 165 -27.70 -3.92 3.24
C GLY A 165 -26.75 -3.33 2.20
N THR A 166 -27.26 -2.44 1.34
CA THR A 166 -26.46 -1.63 0.41
C THR A 166 -26.31 -0.18 0.89
N ILE A 167 -26.90 0.14 2.05
CA ILE A 167 -26.88 1.45 2.71
C ILE A 167 -26.08 1.30 4.00
N CYS A 168 -25.14 2.21 4.23
CA CYS A 168 -24.31 2.16 5.43
C CYS A 168 -25.07 2.56 6.69
N SER A 169 -24.56 2.17 7.85
CA SER A 169 -25.15 2.49 9.16
C SER A 169 -25.34 3.99 9.41
N GLY A 170 -24.51 4.84 8.80
CA GLY A 170 -24.63 6.30 8.88
C GLY A 170 -25.66 6.93 7.92
N CYS A 171 -26.22 6.17 6.99
CA CYS A 171 -27.24 6.63 6.03
C CYS A 171 -28.60 5.93 6.21
N SER A 172 -28.68 4.97 7.14
CA SER A 172 -29.90 4.22 7.47
C SER A 172 -30.80 4.97 8.44
#